data_AF-A0A6L3N150-F1
#
_entry.id   AF-A0A6L3N150-F1
#
_cell.length_a   1.000
_cell.length_b   1.000
_cell.length_c   1.000
_cell.angle_alpha   90.00
_cell.angle_beta   90.00
_cell.angle_gamma   90.00
#
_symmetry.space_group_name_H-M   'P 1'
#
loop_
_entity.id
_entity.type
_entity.pdbx_description
1 polymer ?
#
loop_
_entity_poly.entity_id
_entity_poly.type
_entity_poly.pdbx_seq_one_letter_code
_entity_poly.pdbx_strand_id
1 'polypeptide(L)'
;MLLQLPAGYIRQLSLANHLALVGCCSEASLRHSLNELIRVVYLSYFLWEAGYAHAPAALFLDAERALDDAVLRAMETGVWRLVNDEADILKQIVAVHDDQLARVTGRAYVEARRRLEMLLSASPTASPIRKRWAECAGASD
;
A
#
# COMPACT_ATOMS: atom_id res chain seq x y z
N MET A 1 -27.07 4.01 3.15
CA MET A 1 -26.33 4.57 2.00
C MET A 1 -25.28 5.54 2.52
N LEU A 2 -24.00 5.23 2.37
CA LEU A 2 -22.91 6.14 2.71
C LEU A 2 -22.35 6.67 1.39
N LEU A 3 -22.22 7.99 1.29
CA LEU A 3 -21.72 8.68 0.09
C LEU A 3 -20.38 8.08 -0.35
N GLN A 4 -20.28 7.76 -1.64
CA GLN A 4 -18.99 7.41 -2.24
C GLN A 4 -18.08 8.63 -2.28
N LEU A 5 -16.78 8.40 -2.51
CA LEU A 5 -15.84 9.48 -2.71
C LEU A 5 -16.19 10.27 -3.98
N PRO A 6 -16.00 11.61 -3.99
CA PRO A 6 -16.20 12.39 -5.20
C PRO A 6 -15.27 11.93 -6.33
N ALA A 7 -15.79 11.79 -7.54
CA ALA A 7 -15.02 11.30 -8.69
C ALA A 7 -13.76 12.14 -8.99
N GLY A 8 -13.79 13.45 -8.75
CA GLY A 8 -12.62 14.32 -8.88
C GLY A 8 -11.51 13.97 -7.87
N TYR A 9 -11.90 13.61 -6.65
CA TYR A 9 -10.96 13.20 -5.60
C TYR A 9 -10.37 11.81 -5.88
N ILE A 10 -11.18 10.86 -6.38
CA ILE A 10 -10.70 9.54 -6.82
C ILE A 10 -9.63 9.69 -7.92
N ARG A 11 -9.88 10.52 -8.94
CA ARG A 11 -8.90 10.76 -10.01
C ARG A 11 -7.61 11.37 -9.49
N GLN A 12 -7.70 12.30 -8.54
CA GLN A 12 -6.52 12.90 -7.92
C GLN A 12 -5.67 11.87 -7.18
N LEU A 13 -6.30 10.99 -6.39
CA LEU A 13 -5.61 9.92 -5.66
C LEU A 13 -4.96 8.93 -6.62
N SER A 14 -5.71 8.45 -7.62
CA SER A 14 -5.19 7.52 -8.62
C SER A 14 -3.98 8.12 -9.35
N LEU A 15 -4.09 9.38 -9.80
CA LEU A 15 -2.96 10.07 -10.44
C LEU A 15 -1.73 10.16 -9.52
N ALA A 16 -1.92 10.52 -8.25
CA ALA A 16 -0.82 10.58 -7.28
C ALA A 16 -0.15 9.22 -7.10
N ASN A 17 -0.92 8.13 -7.01
CA ASN A 17 -0.40 6.77 -6.86
C ASN A 17 0.41 6.32 -8.08
N HIS A 18 -0.10 6.58 -9.28
CA HIS A 18 0.60 6.26 -10.54
C HIS A 18 1.87 7.10 -10.70
N LEU A 19 1.85 8.38 -10.32
CA LEU A 19 3.05 9.22 -10.32
C LEU A 19 4.08 8.79 -9.28
N ALA A 20 3.65 8.31 -8.11
CA ALA A 20 4.56 7.72 -7.13
C ALA A 20 5.25 6.48 -7.74
N LEU A 21 4.48 5.59 -8.36
CA LEU A 21 5.00 4.38 -9.00
C LEU A 21 6.01 4.68 -10.12
N VAL A 22 5.71 5.66 -10.99
CA VAL A 22 6.63 6.08 -12.06
C VAL A 22 7.84 6.84 -11.49
N GLY A 23 7.62 7.64 -10.45
CA GLY A 23 8.67 8.39 -9.75
C GLY A 23 9.75 7.49 -9.17
N CYS A 24 9.41 6.24 -8.84
CA CYS A 24 10.36 5.23 -8.39
C CYS A 24 11.41 4.81 -9.43
N CYS A 25 11.21 5.15 -10.70
CA CYS A 25 12.18 4.92 -11.77
C CYS A 25 13.23 6.05 -11.88
N SER A 26 13.06 7.16 -11.14
CA SER A 26 13.95 8.32 -11.14
C SER A 26 14.66 8.50 -9.79
N GLU A 27 15.99 8.63 -9.80
CA GLU A 27 16.84 8.64 -8.61
C GLU A 27 16.60 9.85 -7.68
N ALA A 28 16.06 10.96 -8.20
CA ALA A 28 15.95 12.22 -7.45
C ALA A 28 14.74 12.31 -6.48
N SER A 29 13.76 11.40 -6.58
CA SER A 29 12.49 11.53 -5.82
C SER A 29 12.02 10.24 -5.13
N LEU A 30 12.76 9.12 -5.23
CA LEU A 30 12.25 7.84 -4.76
C LEU A 30 11.92 7.82 -3.26
N ARG A 31 12.62 8.51 -2.36
CA ARG A 31 12.25 8.48 -0.93
C ARG A 31 10.80 8.92 -0.70
N HIS A 32 10.38 9.99 -1.38
CA HIS A 32 9.00 10.48 -1.26
C HIS A 32 8.03 9.53 -1.96
N SER A 33 8.35 9.12 -3.18
CA SER A 33 7.53 8.16 -3.94
C SER A 33 7.35 6.81 -3.22
N LEU A 34 8.40 6.29 -2.59
CA LEU A 34 8.37 5.04 -1.82
C LEU A 34 7.51 5.18 -0.57
N ASN A 35 7.61 6.31 0.13
CA ASN A 35 6.71 6.61 1.26
C ASN A 35 5.24 6.66 0.81
N GLU A 36 4.93 7.26 -0.33
CA GLU A 36 3.57 7.25 -0.87
C GLU A 36 3.12 5.83 -1.24
N LEU A 37 4.00 5.00 -1.84
CA LEU A 37 3.67 3.60 -2.13
C LEU A 37 3.47 2.76 -0.87
N ILE A 38 4.25 2.97 0.20
CA ILE A 38 4.03 2.34 1.51
C ILE A 38 2.62 2.69 2.02
N ARG A 39 2.24 3.97 1.94
CA ARG A 39 0.89 4.41 2.33
C ARG A 39 -0.19 3.74 1.49
N VAL A 40 0.00 3.60 0.19
CA VAL A 40 -0.92 2.91 -0.72
C VAL A 40 -1.06 1.42 -0.36
N VAL A 41 0.03 0.71 -0.10
CA VAL A 41 0.00 -0.71 0.29
C VAL A 41 -0.82 -0.91 1.56
N TYR A 42 -0.54 -0.15 2.62
CA TYR A 42 -1.27 -0.28 3.88
C TYR A 42 -2.73 0.20 3.79
N LEU A 43 -2.99 1.28 3.06
CA LEU A 43 -4.36 1.75 2.85
C LEU A 43 -5.17 0.72 2.05
N SER A 44 -4.58 0.16 1.00
CA SER A 44 -5.20 -0.89 0.19
C SER A 44 -5.45 -2.16 1.00
N TYR A 45 -4.51 -2.53 1.87
CA TYR A 45 -4.66 -3.64 2.80
C TYR A 45 -5.86 -3.41 3.75
N PHE A 46 -5.96 -2.26 4.40
CA PHE A 46 -7.09 -1.98 5.32
C PHE A 46 -8.44 -1.95 4.61
N LEU A 47 -8.48 -1.52 3.35
CA LEU A 47 -9.69 -1.59 2.53
C LEU A 47 -10.01 -3.03 2.12
N TRP A 48 -9.01 -3.85 1.81
CA TRP A 48 -9.19 -5.27 1.54
C TRP A 48 -9.71 -6.01 2.79
N GLU A 49 -9.19 -5.71 3.98
CA GLU A 49 -9.72 -6.28 5.23
C GLU A 49 -11.18 -5.88 5.48
N ALA A 50 -11.58 -4.69 5.04
CA ALA A 50 -12.96 -4.21 5.10
C ALA A 50 -13.85 -4.76 3.98
N GLY A 51 -13.34 -5.64 3.12
CA GLY A 51 -14.07 -6.33 2.06
C GLY A 51 -14.12 -5.61 0.70
N TYR A 52 -13.28 -4.59 0.49
CA TYR A 52 -13.34 -3.75 -0.73
C TYR A 52 -12.47 -4.24 -1.90
N ALA A 53 -11.96 -5.47 -1.91
CA ALA A 53 -11.30 -6.05 -3.07
C ALA A 53 -11.32 -7.59 -3.01
N HIS A 54 -11.27 -8.24 -4.16
CA HIS A 54 -11.01 -9.67 -4.26
C HIS A 54 -9.59 -9.91 -4.78
N ALA A 55 -8.62 -9.77 -3.88
CA ALA A 55 -7.21 -10.02 -4.15
C ALA A 55 -6.68 -11.09 -3.17
N PRO A 56 -5.70 -11.92 -3.58
CA PRO A 56 -5.08 -12.88 -2.67
C PRO A 56 -4.33 -12.14 -1.56
N ALA A 57 -4.48 -12.59 -0.31
CA ALA A 57 -3.80 -11.99 0.84
C ALA A 57 -2.27 -11.96 0.66
N ALA A 58 -1.72 -12.97 -0.03
CA ALA A 58 -0.29 -13.06 -0.36
C ALA A 58 0.22 -11.83 -1.12
N LEU A 59 -0.60 -11.19 -1.97
CA LEU A 59 -0.20 -10.01 -2.73
C LEU A 59 0.24 -8.85 -1.81
N PHE A 60 -0.45 -8.66 -0.68
CA PHE A 60 -0.10 -7.61 0.28
C PHE A 60 1.18 -7.94 1.05
N LEU A 61 1.42 -9.23 1.35
CA LEU A 61 2.65 -9.68 1.98
C LEU A 61 3.85 -9.53 1.04
N ASP A 62 3.68 -9.89 -0.22
CA ASP A 62 4.72 -9.78 -1.24
C ASP A 62 5.02 -8.31 -1.56
N ALA A 63 4.01 -7.44 -1.58
CA ALA A 63 4.19 -6.00 -1.72
C ALA A 63 4.94 -5.39 -0.54
N GLU A 64 4.65 -5.83 0.68
CA GLU A 64 5.38 -5.37 1.86
C GLU A 64 6.84 -5.82 1.83
N ARG A 65 7.11 -7.07 1.43
CA ARG A 65 8.49 -7.57 1.24
C ARG A 65 9.24 -6.76 0.17
N ALA A 66 8.60 -6.50 -0.96
CA ALA A 66 9.17 -5.69 -2.04
C ALA A 66 9.54 -4.28 -1.57
N LEU A 67 8.71 -3.66 -0.72
CA LEU A 67 9.02 -2.35 -0.13
C LEU A 67 10.20 -2.41 0.86
N ASP A 68 10.23 -3.42 1.73
CA ASP A 68 11.34 -3.63 2.68
C ASP A 68 12.67 -3.86 1.94
N ASP A 69 12.67 -4.74 0.95
CA ASP A 69 13.86 -5.07 0.17
C ASP A 69 14.36 -3.84 -0.60
N ALA A 70 13.45 -3.03 -1.15
CA ALA A 70 13.79 -1.76 -1.78
C ALA A 70 14.41 -0.76 -0.80
N VAL A 71 13.88 -0.64 0.43
CA VAL A 71 14.45 0.24 1.46
C VAL A 71 15.83 -0.26 1.88
N LEU A 72 15.98 -1.55 2.17
CA LEU A 72 17.24 -2.14 2.60
C LEU A 72 18.33 -1.94 1.54
N ARG A 73 18.03 -2.27 0.28
CA ARG A 73 18.99 -2.04 -0.82
C ARG A 73 19.33 -0.58 -0.99
N ALA A 74 18.37 0.32 -0.85
CA ALA A 74 18.64 1.75 -0.95
C ALA A 74 19.52 2.26 0.20
N MET A 75 19.39 1.69 1.40
CA MET A 75 20.28 1.99 2.53
C MET A 75 21.70 1.45 2.32
N GLU A 76 21.84 0.25 1.73
CA GLU A 76 23.13 -0.39 1.49
C GLU A 76 23.91 0.22 0.31
N THR A 77 23.20 0.50 -0.79
CA THR A 77 23.81 0.94 -2.06
C THR A 77 23.77 2.45 -2.26
N GLY A 78 22.95 3.16 -1.49
CA GLY A 78 22.60 4.56 -1.73
C GLY A 78 21.71 4.79 -2.96
N VAL A 79 21.41 3.73 -3.72
CA VAL A 79 20.61 3.81 -4.95
C VAL A 79 19.15 3.55 -4.62
N TRP A 80 18.35 4.59 -4.73
CA TRP A 80 16.93 4.51 -4.52
C TRP A 80 16.26 4.16 -5.86
N ARG A 81 16.05 2.86 -6.12
CA ARG A 81 15.27 2.33 -7.27
C ARG A 81 14.53 1.02 -6.93
N LEU A 82 13.31 0.85 -7.47
CA LEU A 82 12.62 -0.44 -7.51
C LEU A 82 13.17 -1.32 -8.64
N VAL A 83 13.41 -2.60 -8.37
CA VAL A 83 13.71 -3.56 -9.45
C VAL A 83 12.42 -4.00 -10.13
N ASN A 84 12.53 -4.62 -11.32
CA ASN A 84 11.37 -4.94 -12.17
C ASN A 84 10.31 -5.77 -11.43
N ASP A 85 10.71 -6.81 -10.71
CA ASP A 85 9.79 -7.71 -10.00
C ASP A 85 9.01 -6.96 -8.89
N GLU A 86 9.67 -6.07 -8.16
CA GLU A 86 9.03 -5.24 -7.13
C GLU A 86 8.07 -4.23 -7.74
N ALA A 87 8.48 -3.59 -8.83
CA ALA A 87 7.64 -2.66 -9.56
C ALA A 87 6.39 -3.36 -10.08
N ASP A 88 6.48 -4.61 -10.53
CA ASP A 88 5.34 -5.39 -11.01
C ASP A 88 4.37 -5.78 -9.89
N ILE A 89 4.88 -6.15 -8.71
CA ILE A 89 4.04 -6.37 -7.52
C ILE A 89 3.33 -5.08 -7.12
N LEU A 90 4.04 -3.95 -7.10
CA LEU A 90 3.47 -2.66 -6.71
C LEU A 90 2.45 -2.13 -7.74
N LYS A 91 2.65 -2.40 -9.05
CA LYS A 91 1.63 -2.13 -10.09
C LYS A 91 0.32 -2.86 -9.80
N GLN A 92 0.39 -4.12 -9.37
CA GLN A 92 -0.81 -4.89 -9.02
C GLN A 92 -1.54 -4.29 -7.82
N ILE A 93 -0.80 -3.86 -6.78
CA ILE A 93 -1.40 -3.17 -5.64
C ILE A 93 -2.07 -1.85 -6.06
N VAL A 94 -1.41 -1.04 -6.88
CA VAL A 94 -1.99 0.23 -7.36
C VAL A 94 -3.28 -0.03 -8.14
N ALA A 95 -3.30 -1.05 -9.00
CA ALA A 95 -4.50 -1.43 -9.74
C ALA A 95 -5.64 -1.92 -8.82
N VAL A 96 -5.33 -2.73 -7.80
CA VAL A 96 -6.30 -3.14 -6.76
C VAL A 96 -6.84 -1.91 -6.02
N HIS A 97 -5.97 -0.96 -5.69
CA HIS A 97 -6.37 0.23 -4.97
C HIS A 97 -7.24 1.16 -5.80
N ASP A 98 -7.01 1.29 -7.11
CA ASP A 98 -7.87 2.04 -8.01
C ASP A 98 -9.30 1.47 -8.07
N ASP A 99 -9.44 0.13 -8.14
CA ASP A 99 -10.78 -0.52 -8.07
C ASP A 99 -11.43 -0.33 -6.70
N GLN A 100 -10.65 -0.39 -5.61
CA GLN A 100 -11.13 -0.09 -4.26
C GLN A 100 -11.70 1.33 -4.19
N LEU A 101 -10.97 2.34 -4.68
CA LEU A 101 -11.39 3.75 -4.65
C LEU A 101 -12.69 4.00 -5.41
N ALA A 102 -12.93 3.26 -6.50
CA ALA A 102 -14.16 3.35 -7.28
C ALA A 102 -15.41 2.83 -6.54
N ARG A 103 -15.22 1.92 -5.56
CA ARG A 103 -16.30 1.21 -4.87
C ARG A 103 -16.47 1.66 -3.42
N VAL A 104 -15.42 2.17 -2.80
CA VAL A 104 -15.36 2.43 -1.36
C VAL A 104 -16.38 3.49 -0.91
N THR A 105 -16.98 3.25 0.26
CA THR A 105 -17.78 4.28 0.93
C THR A 105 -16.88 5.29 1.63
N GLY A 106 -17.29 6.56 1.72
CA GLY A 106 -16.50 7.59 2.40
C GLY A 106 -16.14 7.22 3.85
N ARG A 107 -17.05 6.54 4.57
CA ARG A 107 -16.80 6.04 5.93
C ARG A 107 -15.67 5.01 5.96
N ALA A 108 -15.71 4.00 5.09
CA ALA A 108 -14.69 2.96 5.05
C ALA A 108 -13.32 3.54 4.67
N TYR A 109 -13.29 4.49 3.75
CA TYR A 109 -12.07 5.19 3.37
C TYR A 109 -11.48 6.03 4.52
N VAL A 110 -12.31 6.80 5.23
CA VAL A 110 -11.89 7.59 6.40
C VAL A 110 -11.35 6.68 7.50
N GLU A 111 -12.00 5.54 7.77
CA GLU A 111 -11.54 4.58 8.77
C GLU A 111 -10.20 3.95 8.37
N ALA A 112 -10.05 3.52 7.11
CA ALA A 112 -8.79 2.98 6.61
C ALA A 112 -7.65 4.01 6.71
N ARG A 113 -7.92 5.29 6.40
CA ARG A 113 -6.95 6.38 6.60
C ARG A 113 -6.61 6.59 8.06
N ARG A 114 -7.59 6.55 8.96
CA ARG A 114 -7.34 6.67 10.41
C ARG A 114 -6.42 5.56 10.90
N ARG A 115 -6.65 4.32 10.48
CA ARG A 115 -5.80 3.16 10.80
C ARG A 115 -4.37 3.35 10.29
N LEU A 116 -4.22 3.90 9.08
CA LEU A 116 -2.91 4.25 8.54
C LEU A 116 -2.20 5.32 9.38
N GLU A 117 -2.87 6.41 9.75
CA GLU A 117 -2.25 7.45 10.58
C GLU A 117 -1.86 6.93 11.97
N MET A 118 -2.67 6.05 12.57
CA MET A 118 -2.31 5.39 13.82
C MET A 118 -1.07 4.50 13.67
N LEU A 119 -0.97 3.75 12.56
CA LEU A 119 0.20 2.91 12.26
C LEU A 119 1.46 3.76 12.11
N LEU A 120 1.39 4.87 11.37
CA LEU A 120 2.53 5.76 11.13
C LEU A 120 2.93 6.58 12.36
N SER A 121 1.99 6.83 13.28
CA SER A 121 2.26 7.54 14.54
C SER A 121 2.80 6.63 15.64
N ALA A 122 2.58 5.31 15.54
CA ALA A 122 3.14 4.35 16.47
C ALA A 122 4.65 4.22 16.24
N SER A 123 5.45 4.21 17.31
CA SER A 123 6.87 3.80 17.30
C SER A 123 7.01 2.43 16.59
N PRO A 124 8.15 2.05 15.99
CA PRO A 124 8.23 0.98 14.99
C PRO A 124 7.61 -0.32 15.52
N THR A 125 6.32 -0.49 15.20
CA THR A 125 5.50 -1.60 15.66
C THR A 125 5.46 -2.59 14.50
N ALA A 126 5.45 -3.88 14.83
CA ALA A 126 5.36 -4.95 13.86
C ALA A 126 4.25 -4.67 12.82
N SER A 127 4.58 -4.84 11.53
CA SER A 127 3.62 -4.65 10.45
C SER A 127 2.32 -5.42 10.72
N PRO A 128 1.13 -4.79 10.50
CA PRO A 128 -0.15 -5.47 10.58
C PRO A 128 -0.29 -6.65 9.61
N ILE A 129 0.31 -6.55 8.42
CA ILE A 129 0.25 -7.58 7.38
C ILE A 129 1.00 -8.83 7.87
N ARG A 130 2.23 -8.65 8.36
CA ARG A 130 3.04 -9.73 8.96
C ARG A 130 2.43 -10.30 10.23
N LYS A 131 1.90 -9.45 11.12
CA LYS A 131 1.22 -9.89 12.35
C LYS A 131 0.04 -10.81 12.03
N ARG A 132 -0.82 -10.40 11.08
CA ARG A 132 -1.98 -11.21 10.69
C ARG A 132 -1.58 -12.52 10.03
N TRP A 133 -0.52 -12.53 9.22
CA TRP A 133 -0.01 -13.77 8.64
C TRP A 133 0.50 -14.75 9.71
N ALA A 134 1.19 -14.25 10.74
CA ALA A 134 1.63 -15.08 11.86
C ALA A 134 0.45 -15.66 12.66
N GLU A 135 -0.61 -14.88 12.87
CA GLU A 135 -1.85 -15.35 13.52
C GLU A 135 -2.57 -16.42 12.69
N CYS A 136 -2.63 -16.29 11.36
CA CYS A 136 -3.21 -17.30 10.48
C CYS A 136 -2.35 -18.58 10.40
N ALA A 137 -1.02 -18.45 10.39
CA ALA A 137 -0.11 -19.59 10.36
C ALA A 137 -0.11 -20.37 11.69
N GLY A 138 -0.25 -19.68 12.82
CA GLY A 138 -0.34 -20.30 14.15
C GLY A 138 -1.72 -20.88 14.51
N ALA A 139 -2.74 -20.67 13.68
CA ALA A 139 -4.09 -21.22 13.88
C ALA A 139 -4.28 -22.61 13.23
N SER A 140 -3.20 -23.22 12.74
CA SER A 140 -3.20 -24.54 12.07
C SER A 140 -2.48 -25.64 12.88
N ASP A 141 -2.12 -25.39 14.14
CA ASP A 141 -1.55 -26.37 15.08
C ASP A 141 -2.57 -26.84 16.12
#